data_AF-A0A1I1WJ51-F1
#
_entry.id   AF-A0A1I1WJ51-F1
#
_cell.length_a   1.000
_cell.length_b   1.000
_cell.length_c   1.000
_cell.angle_alpha   90.00
_cell.angle_beta   90.00
_cell.angle_gamma   90.00
#
_symmetry.space_group_name_H-M   'P 1'
#
loop_
_entity.id
_entity.type
_entity.pdbx_description
1 polymer ?
#
loop_
_entity_poly.entity_id
_entity_poly.type
_entity_poly.pdbx_seq_one_letter_code
_entity_poly.pdbx_strand_id
1 'polypeptide(L)'
;MVRFLLVPLLAFLALGAWALASPVGASPDEDFHLSSVWCGQGISEGVCETSSEEGERLIPEPLLHAAGCFAFRSEASAECQSAWFVEESDELSSSGRGNYSGGYPPVFYYVMNVFVGDDISQSVVLMRLVNSALFVGLGTALYWLLPRERRQLLVLGTAVTLVPLGLFIVPSINPSSWAVIAGALVFPAMVGFFQCTGRRRVALGALGAVATLVAAGSRADSAVYAVLAIALAALLALRWTRRAWKLLALPLVLAVACAVSYVTSGQNEAATVGFDGTSGPVTGAAGQLAYNLLNVPELWAGAFGYWNLGWLDTRMPSIVWVVNVVAFGVVVFLGMRRSSRRKIAAFLITLAAAWLIPTYVLVQSSALVGSQVQPRYLLPLLILLAQVALFRTGDERPEFSRAQLWSLAAALSATAAISLHFNMRRYITGTDVFGANLDAGIEWWWAIPVSPMVVWALGSVSFAAALVLWVRSTPADDAPRALGSADGAADDDVSDRDGVGDPPTVPQERYQGERPMVAASAGSYRPA
;
A
#
# COMPACT_ATOMS: atom_id res chain seq x y z
N MET A 1 25.29 0.68 -7.88
CA MET A 1 25.18 -0.25 -6.73
C MET A 1 24.72 0.47 -5.47
N VAL A 2 25.40 1.55 -5.04
CA VAL A 2 25.08 2.33 -3.82
C VAL A 2 23.60 2.74 -3.69
N ARG A 3 22.99 3.28 -4.76
CA ARG A 3 21.56 3.68 -4.75
C ARG A 3 20.59 2.52 -4.49
N PHE A 4 20.95 1.29 -4.85
CA PHE A 4 20.09 0.11 -4.68
C PHE A 4 20.06 -0.44 -3.25
N LEU A 5 21.06 -0.10 -2.43
CA LEU A 5 21.10 -0.41 -1.00
C LEU A 5 20.57 0.76 -0.16
N LEU A 6 20.74 1.99 -0.64
CA LEU A 6 20.36 3.19 0.08
C LEU A 6 18.84 3.40 0.15
N VAL A 7 18.09 3.13 -0.93
CA VAL A 7 16.62 3.28 -0.92
C VAL A 7 15.94 2.35 0.12
N PRO A 8 16.26 1.05 0.19
CA PRO A 8 15.73 0.17 1.25
C PRO A 8 16.08 0.67 2.65
N LEU A 9 17.35 1.06 2.88
CA LEU A 9 17.78 1.58 4.18
C LEU A 9 16.98 2.82 4.59
N LEU A 10 16.80 3.78 3.68
CA LEU A 10 16.03 4.98 3.94
C LEU A 10 14.54 4.69 4.17
N ALA A 11 13.96 3.74 3.43
CA ALA A 11 12.59 3.31 3.66
C ALA A 11 12.43 2.64 5.04
N PHE A 12 13.41 1.83 5.47
CA PHE A 12 13.44 1.23 6.80
C PHE A 12 13.59 2.28 7.89
N LEU A 13 14.49 3.27 7.74
CA LEU A 13 14.65 4.36 8.69
C LEU A 13 13.39 5.23 8.81
N ALA A 14 12.70 5.48 7.69
CA ALA A 14 11.42 6.18 7.69
C ALA A 14 10.36 5.43 8.52
N LEU A 15 10.20 4.12 8.29
CA LEU A 15 9.27 3.29 9.07
C LEU A 15 9.73 3.07 10.51
N GLY A 16 11.03 3.04 10.77
CA GLY A 16 11.60 3.00 12.12
C GLY A 16 11.31 4.26 12.92
N ALA A 17 11.30 5.43 12.27
CA ALA A 17 10.82 6.66 12.92
C ALA A 17 9.34 6.56 13.30
N TRP A 18 8.50 5.98 12.43
CA TRP A 18 7.09 5.70 12.75
C TRP A 18 6.91 4.64 13.84
N ALA A 19 7.81 3.64 13.93
CA ALA A 19 7.80 2.65 15.00
C ALA A 19 8.03 3.28 16.40
N LEU A 20 8.83 4.35 16.46
CA LEU A 20 9.10 5.14 17.66
C LEU A 20 8.12 6.30 17.86
N ALA A 21 7.30 6.64 16.88
CA ALA A 21 6.48 7.85 16.89
C ALA A 21 5.26 7.77 17.83
N SER A 22 5.03 6.62 18.45
CA SER A 22 3.85 6.35 19.27
C SER A 22 4.19 5.47 20.48
N PRO A 23 3.53 5.63 21.63
CA PRO A 23 3.70 4.81 22.84
C PRO A 23 3.20 3.38 22.66
N VAL A 24 3.41 2.55 23.68
CA VAL A 24 2.78 1.22 23.78
C VAL A 24 1.25 1.40 23.77
N GLY A 25 0.53 0.57 23.01
CA GLY A 25 -0.94 0.62 22.96
C GLY A 25 -1.53 1.74 22.09
N ALA A 26 -0.76 2.38 21.21
CA ALA A 26 -1.18 3.56 20.44
C ALA A 26 -1.94 3.26 19.13
N SER A 27 -1.61 2.14 18.48
CA SER A 27 -2.25 1.69 17.25
C SER A 27 -3.65 1.13 17.54
N PRO A 28 -4.51 1.00 16.51
CA PRO A 28 -5.91 0.69 16.74
C PRO A 28 -6.06 -0.66 17.41
N ASP A 29 -6.83 -0.71 18.50
CA ASP A 29 -7.10 -1.94 19.26
C ASP A 29 -5.81 -2.66 19.72
N GLU A 30 -4.71 -1.91 19.93
CA GLU A 30 -3.40 -2.51 20.23
C GLU A 30 -3.36 -3.20 21.58
N ASP A 31 -4.22 -2.82 22.53
CA ASP A 31 -4.40 -3.55 23.79
C ASP A 31 -4.86 -5.00 23.54
N PHE A 32 -5.90 -5.21 22.71
CA PHE A 32 -6.33 -6.54 22.28
C PHE A 32 -5.23 -7.29 21.53
N HIS A 33 -4.51 -6.62 20.64
CA HIS A 33 -3.47 -7.26 19.84
C HIS A 33 -2.24 -7.62 20.67
N LEU A 34 -1.81 -6.78 21.62
CA LEU A 34 -0.70 -7.09 22.53
C LEU A 34 -1.03 -8.27 23.43
N SER A 35 -2.22 -8.27 24.06
CA SER A 35 -2.70 -9.42 24.84
C SER A 35 -2.71 -10.71 24.04
N SER A 36 -3.08 -10.62 22.75
CA SER A 36 -3.06 -11.76 21.83
C SER A 36 -1.63 -12.21 21.48
N VAL A 37 -0.70 -11.26 21.31
CA VAL A 37 0.72 -11.55 21.07
C VAL A 37 1.34 -12.25 22.26
N TRP A 38 1.11 -11.78 23.50
CA TRP A 38 1.69 -12.39 24.70
C TRP A 38 1.25 -13.84 24.89
N CYS A 39 0.03 -14.19 24.49
CA CYS A 39 -0.47 -15.57 24.49
C CYS A 39 -0.30 -16.30 23.15
N GLY A 40 0.44 -15.74 22.18
CA GLY A 40 0.44 -16.20 20.79
C GLY A 40 0.99 -17.61 20.56
N GLN A 41 1.86 -18.11 21.45
CA GLN A 41 2.40 -19.48 21.41
C GLN A 41 1.76 -20.42 22.44
N GLY A 42 0.73 -19.95 23.16
CA GLY A 42 0.06 -20.69 24.23
C GLY A 42 0.44 -20.19 25.63
N ILE A 43 0.20 -21.04 26.62
CA ILE A 43 0.42 -20.73 28.03
C ILE A 43 1.91 -20.85 28.37
N SER A 44 2.44 -19.84 29.05
CA SER A 44 3.82 -19.76 29.55
C SER A 44 3.85 -18.96 30.85
N GLU A 45 4.57 -19.49 31.85
CA GLU A 45 4.78 -18.84 33.16
C GLU A 45 5.34 -17.42 32.98
N GLY A 46 4.80 -16.45 33.72
CA GLY A 46 5.21 -15.04 33.68
C GLY A 46 4.88 -14.27 32.40
N VAL A 47 4.36 -14.92 31.36
CA VAL A 47 4.08 -14.30 30.05
C VAL A 47 2.59 -14.36 29.70
N CYS A 48 2.00 -15.55 29.80
CA CYS A 48 0.57 -15.75 29.59
C CYS A 48 0.12 -16.98 30.37
N GLU A 49 -0.66 -16.77 31.42
CA GLU A 49 -1.12 -17.84 32.30
C GLU A 49 -2.62 -18.10 32.17
N THR A 50 -3.05 -19.25 32.69
CA THR A 50 -4.46 -19.64 32.69
C THR A 50 -5.19 -18.84 33.75
N SER A 51 -6.24 -18.11 33.36
CA SER A 51 -7.14 -17.45 34.32
C SER A 51 -8.12 -18.46 34.93
N SER A 52 -8.63 -18.14 36.12
CA SER A 52 -9.76 -18.85 36.73
C SER A 52 -11.07 -18.66 35.96
N GLU A 53 -11.17 -17.59 35.16
CA GLU A 53 -12.35 -17.30 34.32
C GLU A 53 -12.21 -17.92 32.93
N GLU A 54 -13.27 -18.60 32.48
CA GLU A 54 -13.30 -19.21 31.16
C GLU A 54 -13.26 -18.13 30.06
N GLY A 55 -12.36 -18.31 29.08
CA GLY A 55 -12.19 -17.34 27.99
C GLY A 55 -11.23 -16.19 28.31
N GLU A 56 -10.70 -16.11 29.54
CA GLU A 56 -9.72 -15.10 29.95
C GLU A 56 -8.29 -15.66 30.07
N ARG A 57 -7.31 -14.76 30.05
CA ARG A 57 -5.90 -15.07 30.31
C ARG A 57 -5.29 -14.08 31.28
N LEU A 58 -4.32 -14.54 32.05
CA LEU A 58 -3.47 -13.70 32.90
C LEU A 58 -2.29 -13.22 32.07
N ILE A 59 -2.10 -11.91 31.94
CA ILE A 59 -1.01 -11.28 31.20
C ILE A 59 -0.47 -10.05 31.96
N PRO A 60 0.72 -9.53 31.62
CA PRO A 60 1.26 -8.35 32.28
C PRO A 60 0.29 -7.17 32.27
N GLU A 61 -0.04 -6.66 33.46
CA GLU A 61 -1.03 -5.61 33.66
C GLU A 61 -0.78 -4.34 32.82
N PRO A 62 0.48 -3.87 32.60
CA PRO A 62 0.73 -2.69 31.77
C PRO A 62 0.17 -2.80 30.35
N LEU A 63 0.05 -4.01 29.78
CA LEU A 63 -0.52 -4.23 28.44
C LEU A 63 -2.02 -3.86 28.38
N LEU A 64 -2.74 -4.06 29.48
CA LEU A 64 -4.18 -3.81 29.59
C LEU A 64 -4.49 -2.32 29.77
N HIS A 65 -3.61 -1.58 30.43
CA HIS A 65 -3.84 -0.19 30.79
C HIS A 65 -3.16 0.81 29.86
N ALA A 66 -2.13 0.42 29.12
CA ALA A 66 -1.36 1.29 28.23
C ALA A 66 -2.24 2.17 27.33
N ALA A 67 -3.22 1.58 26.65
CA ALA A 67 -4.12 2.32 25.77
C ALA A 67 -5.04 3.29 26.54
N GLY A 68 -5.49 2.91 27.74
CA GLY A 68 -6.37 3.72 28.59
C GLY A 68 -5.77 5.07 29.02
N CYS A 69 -4.45 5.22 28.88
CA CYS A 69 -3.74 6.47 29.13
C CYS A 69 -4.24 7.62 28.25
N PHE A 70 -4.39 7.37 26.95
CA PHE A 70 -4.63 8.41 25.95
C PHE A 70 -5.76 8.07 24.98
N ALA A 71 -6.21 6.81 24.86
CA ALA A 71 -7.16 6.40 23.83
C ALA A 71 -8.43 7.26 23.87
N PHE A 72 -8.82 7.80 22.71
CA PHE A 72 -9.97 8.69 22.52
C PHE A 72 -9.87 10.05 23.23
N ARG A 73 -8.70 10.40 23.80
CA ARG A 73 -8.44 11.67 24.50
C ARG A 73 -7.31 12.41 23.80
N SER A 74 -7.64 13.14 22.73
CA SER A 74 -6.63 13.76 21.85
C SER A 74 -5.69 14.74 22.58
N GLU A 75 -6.20 15.41 23.60
CA GLU A 75 -5.46 16.39 24.41
C GLU A 75 -4.57 15.75 25.47
N ALA A 76 -4.74 14.47 25.80
CA ALA A 76 -3.92 13.79 26.81
C ALA A 76 -2.66 13.18 26.15
N SER A 77 -1.47 13.56 26.60
CA SER A 77 -0.23 12.87 26.23
C SER A 77 -0.17 11.44 26.81
N ALA A 78 0.92 10.73 26.54
CA ALA A 78 1.18 9.42 27.09
C ALA A 78 1.99 9.44 28.40
N GLU A 79 2.07 10.58 29.08
CA GLU A 79 2.84 10.75 30.33
C GLU A 79 2.46 9.70 31.38
N CYS A 80 1.18 9.35 31.50
CA CYS A 80 0.71 8.41 32.52
C CYS A 80 1.33 7.00 32.41
N GLN A 81 1.93 6.66 31.26
CA GLN A 81 2.67 5.41 31.08
C GLN A 81 4.00 5.37 31.83
N SER A 82 4.54 6.52 32.26
CA SER A 82 5.79 6.57 33.02
C SER A 82 5.70 5.83 34.35
N ALA A 83 4.50 5.67 34.92
CA ALA A 83 4.30 4.89 36.14
C ALA A 83 4.29 3.38 35.92
N TRP A 84 4.00 2.91 34.70
CA TRP A 84 3.76 1.49 34.39
C TRP A 84 4.94 0.80 33.70
N PHE A 85 5.82 1.56 33.07
CA PHE A 85 6.94 1.02 32.29
C PHE A 85 8.33 1.43 32.83
N VAL A 86 8.39 1.91 34.08
CA VAL A 86 9.63 2.28 34.78
C VAL A 86 10.01 1.26 35.86
N GLU A 87 9.04 0.57 36.46
CA GLU A 87 9.27 -0.59 37.34
C GLU A 87 8.80 -1.85 36.60
N GLU A 88 9.64 -2.89 36.56
CA GLU A 88 9.25 -4.21 36.04
C GLU A 88 8.13 -4.74 36.93
N SER A 89 6.86 -4.54 36.53
CA SER A 89 5.73 -5.17 37.19
C SER A 89 5.55 -6.57 36.60
N ASP A 90 5.98 -7.59 37.35
CA ASP A 90 5.65 -9.00 37.05
C ASP A 90 4.19 -9.35 37.38
N GLU A 91 3.37 -8.34 37.70
CA GLU A 91 1.97 -8.52 38.05
C GLU A 91 1.15 -8.92 36.81
N LEU A 92 0.57 -10.12 36.88
CA LEU A 92 -0.33 -10.63 35.87
C LEU A 92 -1.78 -10.32 36.27
N SER A 93 -2.52 -9.75 35.33
CA SER A 93 -3.93 -9.42 35.48
C SER A 93 -4.79 -10.22 34.51
N SER A 94 -5.99 -10.61 34.95
CA SER A 94 -6.95 -11.34 34.12
C SER A 94 -7.57 -10.43 33.09
N SER A 95 -7.70 -10.93 31.86
CA SER A 95 -8.40 -10.23 30.80
C SER A 95 -9.02 -11.20 29.80
N GLY A 96 -10.28 -10.94 29.42
CA GLY A 96 -10.90 -11.50 28.21
C GLY A 96 -10.51 -10.78 26.92
N ARG A 97 -9.71 -9.71 27.00
CA ARG A 97 -9.40 -8.85 25.84
C ARG A 97 -8.20 -9.38 25.04
N GLY A 98 -8.44 -10.44 24.27
CA GLY A 98 -7.46 -11.01 23.36
C GLY A 98 -8.08 -12.01 22.40
N ASN A 99 -7.28 -12.52 21.45
CA ASN A 99 -7.71 -13.47 20.43
C ASN A 99 -7.85 -14.91 20.98
N TYR A 100 -8.34 -15.07 22.20
CA TYR A 100 -8.38 -16.36 22.90
C TYR A 100 -9.43 -17.30 22.34
N SER A 101 -10.49 -16.76 21.73
CA SER A 101 -11.54 -17.51 21.02
C SER A 101 -11.26 -17.73 19.54
N GLY A 102 -10.12 -17.27 19.01
CA GLY A 102 -9.76 -17.48 17.59
C GLY A 102 -10.52 -16.59 16.60
N GLY A 103 -10.93 -15.37 17.01
CA GLY A 103 -11.56 -14.38 16.14
C GLY A 103 -10.67 -13.88 14.99
N TYR A 104 -9.36 -14.05 15.06
CA TYR A 104 -8.38 -13.74 14.03
C TYR A 104 -7.49 -14.95 13.73
N PRO A 105 -6.91 -15.07 12.52
CA PRO A 105 -5.87 -16.05 12.23
C PRO A 105 -4.71 -15.94 13.26
N PRO A 106 -4.20 -17.07 13.80
CA PRO A 106 -3.24 -17.03 14.90
C PRO A 106 -1.82 -16.67 14.47
N VAL A 107 -1.50 -16.72 13.17
CA VAL A 107 -0.13 -16.67 12.66
C VAL A 107 0.58 -15.35 13.00
N PHE A 108 -0.10 -14.21 12.84
CA PHE A 108 0.47 -12.91 13.22
C PHE A 108 0.90 -12.91 14.69
N TYR A 109 0.02 -13.33 15.59
CA TYR A 109 0.31 -13.35 17.03
C TYR A 109 1.39 -14.35 17.40
N TYR A 110 1.36 -15.55 16.80
CA TYR A 110 2.37 -16.59 17.00
C TYR A 110 3.78 -16.10 16.60
N VAL A 111 3.89 -15.39 15.48
CA VAL A 111 5.18 -14.85 14.99
C VAL A 111 5.64 -13.67 15.83
N MET A 112 4.73 -12.76 16.22
CA MET A 112 5.10 -11.63 17.06
C MET A 112 5.49 -12.06 18.48
N ASN A 113 4.91 -13.14 19.01
CA ASN A 113 5.24 -13.68 20.33
C ASN A 113 6.73 -14.02 20.49
N VAL A 114 7.43 -14.36 19.39
CA VAL A 114 8.89 -14.64 19.39
C VAL A 114 9.71 -13.44 19.91
N PHE A 115 9.16 -12.23 19.86
CA PHE A 115 9.83 -11.00 20.30
C PHE A 115 9.38 -10.52 21.69
N VAL A 116 8.57 -11.32 22.39
CA VAL A 116 8.24 -11.07 23.80
C VAL A 116 9.46 -11.40 24.65
N GLY A 117 9.85 -10.46 25.50
CA GLY A 117 10.90 -10.61 26.50
C GLY A 117 10.51 -9.83 27.75
N ASP A 118 11.49 -9.62 28.63
CA ASP A 118 11.27 -9.08 29.97
C ASP A 118 10.80 -7.61 29.94
N ASP A 119 11.28 -6.82 28.96
CA ASP A 119 10.90 -5.41 28.79
C ASP A 119 9.83 -5.26 27.69
N ILE A 120 8.61 -4.92 28.10
CA ILE A 120 7.45 -4.70 27.21
C ILE A 120 7.74 -3.62 26.16
N SER A 121 8.37 -2.50 26.56
CA SER A 121 8.65 -1.39 25.65
C SER A 121 9.63 -1.80 24.55
N GLN A 122 10.69 -2.53 24.90
CA GLN A 122 11.65 -3.08 23.96
C GLN A 122 11.01 -4.12 23.04
N SER A 123 10.21 -5.04 23.58
CA SER A 123 9.44 -6.02 22.81
C SER A 123 8.54 -5.34 21.78
N VAL A 124 7.81 -4.31 22.19
CA VAL A 124 6.92 -3.54 21.30
C VAL A 124 7.71 -2.88 20.17
N VAL A 125 8.77 -2.15 20.49
CA VAL A 125 9.59 -1.49 19.46
C VAL A 125 10.22 -2.51 18.51
N LEU A 126 10.70 -3.65 19.04
CA LEU A 126 11.28 -4.73 18.23
C LEU A 126 10.25 -5.32 17.26
N MET A 127 9.04 -5.64 17.72
CA MET A 127 7.95 -6.12 16.85
C MET A 127 7.63 -5.11 15.74
N ARG A 128 7.60 -3.81 16.07
CA ARG A 128 7.33 -2.76 15.10
C ARG A 128 8.43 -2.63 14.04
N LEU A 129 9.69 -2.76 14.45
CA LEU A 129 10.83 -2.81 13.54
C LEU A 129 10.85 -4.08 12.69
N VAL A 130 10.41 -5.22 13.22
CA VAL A 130 10.26 -6.47 12.46
C VAL A 130 9.22 -6.31 11.35
N ASN A 131 8.06 -5.72 11.63
CA ASN A 131 7.06 -5.44 10.60
C ASN A 131 7.60 -4.49 9.51
N SER A 132 8.36 -3.46 9.93
CA SER A 132 9.05 -2.55 9.01
C SER A 132 10.07 -3.27 8.13
N ALA A 133 10.86 -4.17 8.73
CA ALA A 133 11.86 -4.98 8.03
C ALA A 133 11.20 -5.98 7.07
N LEU A 134 10.08 -6.59 7.45
CA LEU A 134 9.30 -7.50 6.61
C LEU A 134 8.81 -6.77 5.35
N PHE A 135 8.21 -5.59 5.51
CA PHE A 135 7.74 -4.77 4.40
C PHE A 135 8.88 -4.39 3.45
N VAL A 136 9.95 -3.80 3.98
CA VAL A 136 11.08 -3.29 3.18
C VAL A 136 11.88 -4.42 2.57
N GLY A 137 12.13 -5.50 3.33
CA GLY A 137 12.92 -6.65 2.89
C GLY A 137 12.25 -7.40 1.76
N LEU A 138 10.97 -7.78 1.92
CA LEU A 138 10.21 -8.46 0.87
C LEU A 138 9.97 -7.54 -0.33
N GLY A 139 9.66 -6.26 -0.10
CA GLY A 139 9.52 -5.26 -1.17
C GLY A 139 10.80 -5.07 -1.97
N THR A 140 11.96 -5.06 -1.31
CA THR A 140 13.27 -4.93 -1.96
C THR A 140 13.62 -6.18 -2.76
N ALA A 141 13.43 -7.37 -2.20
CA ALA A 141 13.62 -8.63 -2.91
C ALA A 141 12.74 -8.69 -4.16
N LEU A 142 11.47 -8.30 -4.03
CA LEU A 142 10.54 -8.23 -5.14
C LEU A 142 10.96 -7.19 -6.19
N TYR A 143 11.39 -5.99 -5.78
CA TYR A 143 11.88 -4.94 -6.68
C TYR A 143 13.06 -5.43 -7.54
N TRP A 144 14.02 -6.15 -6.95
CA TRP A 144 15.15 -6.70 -7.69
C TRP A 144 14.74 -7.80 -8.66
N LEU A 145 13.82 -8.67 -8.25
CA LEU A 145 13.29 -9.74 -9.08
C LEU A 145 12.30 -9.26 -10.14
N LEU A 146 11.65 -8.11 -9.98
CA LEU A 146 10.69 -7.60 -10.97
C LEU A 146 11.37 -7.07 -12.24
N PRO A 147 10.79 -7.32 -13.44
CA PRO A 147 11.20 -6.64 -14.66
C PRO A 147 11.17 -5.12 -14.47
N ARG A 148 12.06 -4.38 -15.15
CA ARG A 148 12.22 -2.94 -14.92
C ARG A 148 10.90 -2.19 -15.17
N GLU A 149 10.13 -2.68 -16.12
CA GLU A 149 8.83 -2.19 -16.56
C GLU A 149 7.74 -2.35 -15.49
N ARG A 150 7.94 -3.25 -14.51
CA ARG A 150 6.99 -3.56 -13.43
C ARG A 150 7.35 -2.93 -12.09
N ARG A 151 8.55 -2.36 -11.97
CA ARG A 151 9.02 -1.75 -10.71
C ARG A 151 8.23 -0.51 -10.30
N GLN A 152 7.76 0.27 -11.26
CA GLN A 152 6.94 1.45 -10.97
C GLN A 152 5.59 1.08 -10.36
N LEU A 153 4.98 -0.01 -10.82
CA LEU A 153 3.75 -0.55 -10.23
C LEU A 153 3.94 -0.86 -8.75
N LEU A 154 5.05 -1.51 -8.38
CA LEU A 154 5.35 -1.78 -6.97
C LEU A 154 5.60 -0.48 -6.19
N VAL A 155 6.56 0.35 -6.63
CA VAL A 155 7.01 1.49 -5.81
C VAL A 155 5.97 2.60 -5.76
N LEU A 156 5.46 3.06 -6.92
CA LEU A 156 4.53 4.18 -6.96
C LEU A 156 3.12 3.77 -6.50
N GLY A 157 2.66 2.57 -6.86
CA GLY A 157 1.36 2.06 -6.44
C GLY A 157 1.24 1.91 -4.92
N THR A 158 2.34 1.55 -4.27
CA THR A 158 2.42 1.50 -2.81
C THR A 158 2.68 2.88 -2.20
N ALA A 159 3.65 3.67 -2.69
CA ALA A 159 4.00 4.95 -2.07
C ALA A 159 2.84 5.96 -2.04
N VAL A 160 2.01 6.00 -3.08
CA VAL A 160 0.88 6.95 -3.18
C VAL A 160 -0.27 6.62 -2.22
N THR A 161 -0.27 5.43 -1.62
CA THR A 161 -1.30 4.97 -0.68
C THR A 161 -0.79 4.85 0.75
N LEU A 162 0.52 5.00 0.99
CA LEU A 162 1.09 4.87 2.34
C LEU A 162 0.79 6.07 3.24
N VAL A 163 0.63 7.28 2.71
CA VAL A 163 0.54 8.48 3.56
C VAL A 163 -0.91 8.84 3.90
N PRO A 164 -1.26 9.05 5.18
CA PRO A 164 -0.49 8.79 6.39
C PRO A 164 -0.71 7.38 6.96
N LEU A 165 -1.88 6.78 6.69
CA LEU A 165 -2.32 5.60 7.40
C LEU A 165 -1.40 4.39 7.18
N GLY A 166 -0.91 4.17 5.96
CA GLY A 166 0.02 3.08 5.69
C GLY A 166 1.35 3.22 6.42
N LEU A 167 1.91 4.44 6.53
CA LEU A 167 3.14 4.70 7.28
C LEU A 167 2.95 4.46 8.78
N PHE A 168 1.75 4.71 9.31
CA PHE A 168 1.40 4.40 10.69
C PHE A 168 1.13 2.91 10.93
N ILE A 169 0.42 2.25 10.00
CA ILE A 169 -0.04 0.86 10.16
C ILE A 169 1.06 -0.17 9.86
N VAL A 170 1.92 0.06 8.87
CA VAL A 170 3.00 -0.89 8.54
C VAL A 170 3.86 -1.23 9.77
N PRO A 171 4.38 -0.28 10.56
CA PRO A 171 5.14 -0.64 11.75
C PRO A 171 4.26 -1.07 12.93
N SER A 172 2.93 -0.89 12.92
CA SER A 172 2.09 -1.16 14.10
C SER A 172 2.04 -2.64 14.56
N ILE A 173 1.64 -2.86 15.82
CA ILE A 173 1.30 -4.20 16.35
C ILE A 173 -0.19 -4.45 16.13
N ASN A 174 -0.55 -4.52 14.86
CA ASN A 174 -1.91 -4.82 14.42
C ASN A 174 -1.81 -5.73 13.19
N PRO A 175 -2.62 -6.80 13.06
CA PRO A 175 -2.62 -7.66 11.87
C PRO A 175 -2.90 -6.90 10.55
N SER A 176 -3.48 -5.69 10.61
CA SER A 176 -3.60 -4.79 9.47
C SER A 176 -2.24 -4.38 8.89
N SER A 177 -1.16 -4.39 9.69
CA SER A 177 0.22 -4.26 9.21
C SER A 177 0.50 -5.28 8.11
N TRP A 178 0.33 -6.57 8.41
CA TRP A 178 0.56 -7.66 7.47
C TRP A 178 -0.40 -7.63 6.27
N ALA A 179 -1.64 -7.18 6.47
CA ALA A 179 -2.58 -6.97 5.36
C ALA A 179 -2.10 -5.90 4.38
N VAL A 180 -1.56 -4.78 4.87
CA VAL A 180 -0.97 -3.71 4.04
C VAL A 180 0.29 -4.21 3.33
N ILE A 181 1.16 -4.94 4.04
CA ILE A 181 2.35 -5.57 3.46
C ILE A 181 1.95 -6.51 2.31
N ALA A 182 0.99 -7.40 2.53
CA ALA A 182 0.50 -8.30 1.50
C ALA A 182 -0.13 -7.57 0.32
N GLY A 183 -0.96 -6.54 0.58
CA GLY A 183 -1.57 -5.70 -0.45
C GLY A 183 -0.55 -5.06 -1.38
N ALA A 184 0.62 -4.67 -0.85
CA ALA A 184 1.71 -4.14 -1.66
C ALA A 184 2.45 -5.19 -2.50
N LEU A 185 2.49 -6.46 -2.08
CA LEU A 185 3.42 -7.45 -2.61
C LEU A 185 2.79 -8.53 -3.49
N VAL A 186 1.58 -9.01 -3.17
CA VAL A 186 0.98 -10.19 -3.81
C VAL A 186 0.79 -9.97 -5.31
N PHE A 187 0.11 -8.88 -5.70
CA PHE A 187 -0.17 -8.59 -7.11
C PHE A 187 1.11 -8.42 -7.96
N PRO A 188 2.09 -7.57 -7.59
CA PRO A 188 3.34 -7.47 -8.35
C PRO A 188 4.11 -8.79 -8.43
N ALA A 189 4.20 -9.56 -7.33
CA ALA A 189 4.87 -10.85 -7.32
C ALA A 189 4.23 -11.83 -8.30
N MET A 190 2.90 -11.92 -8.31
CA MET A 190 2.16 -12.81 -9.20
C MET A 190 2.19 -12.36 -10.66
N VAL A 191 2.15 -11.06 -10.94
CA VAL A 191 2.42 -10.52 -12.28
C VAL A 191 3.80 -10.96 -12.77
N GLY A 192 4.82 -10.82 -11.92
CA GLY A 192 6.17 -11.27 -12.21
C GLY A 192 6.26 -12.78 -12.45
N PHE A 193 5.60 -13.59 -11.63
CA PHE A 193 5.53 -15.05 -11.74
C PHE A 193 4.96 -15.48 -13.11
N PHE A 194 3.87 -14.86 -13.56
CA PHE A 194 3.26 -15.18 -14.85
C PHE A 194 4.09 -14.73 -16.06
N GLN A 195 4.84 -13.63 -15.94
CA GLN A 195 5.59 -13.04 -17.06
C GLN A 195 7.01 -13.58 -17.20
N CYS A 196 7.70 -13.87 -16.09
CA CYS A 196 9.08 -14.34 -16.11
C CYS A 196 9.16 -15.84 -16.37
N THR A 197 10.35 -16.37 -16.66
CA THR A 197 10.65 -17.80 -16.84
C THR A 197 11.83 -18.22 -15.96
N GLY A 198 12.11 -19.54 -15.90
CA GLY A 198 13.29 -20.08 -15.20
C GLY A 198 13.31 -19.82 -13.69
N ARG A 199 14.51 -19.67 -13.11
CA ARG A 199 14.72 -19.44 -11.67
C ARG A 199 14.05 -18.17 -11.16
N ARG A 200 14.00 -17.13 -11.98
CA ARG A 200 13.35 -15.85 -11.65
C ARG A 200 11.86 -16.03 -11.41
N ARG A 201 11.17 -16.84 -12.23
CA ARG A 201 9.76 -17.22 -12.01
C ARG A 201 9.58 -17.91 -10.67
N VAL A 202 10.42 -18.90 -10.36
CA VAL A 202 10.32 -19.67 -9.11
C VAL A 202 10.47 -18.74 -7.90
N ALA A 203 11.47 -17.85 -7.92
CA ALA A 203 11.68 -16.87 -6.84
C ALA A 203 10.49 -15.91 -6.68
N LEU A 204 9.91 -15.42 -7.78
CA LEU A 204 8.71 -14.56 -7.75
C LEU A 204 7.48 -15.32 -7.24
N GLY A 205 7.32 -16.59 -7.61
CA GLY A 205 6.27 -17.46 -7.09
C GLY A 205 6.42 -17.72 -5.59
N ALA A 206 7.66 -17.95 -5.13
CA ALA A 206 7.95 -18.12 -3.70
C ALA A 206 7.68 -16.85 -2.90
N LEU A 207 8.10 -15.67 -3.40
CA LEU A 207 7.75 -14.40 -2.77
C LEU A 207 6.24 -14.13 -2.77
N GLY A 208 5.55 -14.46 -3.87
CA GLY A 208 4.09 -14.36 -3.96
C GLY A 208 3.41 -15.29 -2.95
N ALA A 209 3.93 -16.50 -2.76
CA ALA A 209 3.44 -17.44 -1.76
C ALA A 209 3.65 -16.90 -0.33
N VAL A 210 4.85 -16.42 0.00
CA VAL A 210 5.14 -15.81 1.32
C VAL A 210 4.21 -14.62 1.58
N ALA A 211 4.08 -13.69 0.63
CA ALA A 211 3.19 -12.55 0.77
C ALA A 211 1.72 -12.96 0.94
N THR A 212 1.29 -14.04 0.28
CA THR A 212 -0.07 -14.56 0.42
C THR A 212 -0.29 -15.24 1.78
N LEU A 213 0.70 -15.95 2.31
CA LEU A 213 0.65 -16.54 3.65
C LEU A 213 0.66 -15.45 4.74
N VAL A 214 1.42 -14.38 4.54
CA VAL A 214 1.35 -13.17 5.39
C VAL A 214 -0.07 -12.58 5.36
N ALA A 215 -0.72 -12.52 4.19
CA ALA A 215 -2.10 -12.06 4.07
C ALA A 215 -3.09 -12.95 4.84
N ALA A 216 -3.03 -14.26 4.59
CA ALA A 216 -3.92 -15.24 5.21
C ALA A 216 -3.71 -15.33 6.73
N GLY A 217 -2.45 -15.25 7.17
CA GLY A 217 -2.07 -15.31 8.58
C GLY A 217 -2.38 -14.04 9.39
N SER A 218 -2.86 -12.98 8.75
CA SER A 218 -3.15 -11.72 9.44
C SER A 218 -4.63 -11.52 9.71
N ARG A 219 -5.48 -11.61 8.69
CA ARG A 219 -6.92 -11.33 8.76
C ARG A 219 -7.68 -12.11 7.69
N ALA A 220 -8.94 -12.43 7.96
CA ALA A 220 -9.79 -13.15 7.01
C ALA A 220 -10.04 -12.34 5.71
N ASP A 221 -10.33 -11.05 5.84
CA ASP A 221 -10.54 -10.15 4.69
C ASP A 221 -9.28 -9.99 3.81
N SER A 222 -8.10 -9.90 4.44
CA SER A 222 -6.80 -9.87 3.78
C SER A 222 -6.56 -11.12 2.92
N ALA A 223 -6.96 -12.30 3.40
CA ALA A 223 -6.89 -13.54 2.63
C ALA A 223 -7.71 -13.46 1.33
N VAL A 224 -8.92 -12.89 1.40
CA VAL A 224 -9.80 -12.66 0.24
C VAL A 224 -9.17 -11.67 -0.74
N TYR A 225 -8.57 -10.59 -0.24
CA TYR A 225 -7.89 -9.61 -1.09
C TYR A 225 -6.65 -10.18 -1.78
N ALA A 226 -5.93 -11.10 -1.14
CA ALA A 226 -4.83 -11.82 -1.77
C ALA A 226 -5.32 -12.71 -2.92
N VAL A 227 -6.44 -13.43 -2.75
CA VAL A 227 -7.06 -14.21 -3.84
C VAL A 227 -7.47 -13.31 -5.00
N LEU A 228 -8.09 -12.16 -4.70
CA LEU A 228 -8.43 -11.16 -5.72
C LEU A 228 -7.18 -10.68 -6.46
N ALA A 229 -6.12 -10.31 -5.74
CA ALA A 229 -4.84 -9.88 -6.32
C ALA A 229 -4.23 -10.95 -7.24
N ILE A 230 -4.23 -12.23 -6.82
CA ILE A 230 -3.77 -13.37 -7.63
C ILE A 230 -4.61 -13.51 -8.91
N ALA A 231 -5.94 -13.43 -8.80
CA ALA A 231 -6.85 -13.55 -9.93
C ALA A 231 -6.68 -12.41 -10.93
N LEU A 232 -6.52 -11.18 -10.46
CA LEU A 232 -6.26 -10.01 -11.30
C LEU A 232 -4.88 -10.08 -11.97
N ALA A 233 -3.86 -10.56 -11.26
CA ALA A 233 -2.55 -10.83 -11.85
C ALA A 233 -2.65 -11.86 -12.97
N ALA A 234 -3.42 -12.94 -12.79
CA ALA A 234 -3.66 -13.92 -13.83
C ALA A 234 -4.41 -13.29 -15.02
N LEU A 235 -5.48 -12.54 -14.79
CA LEU A 235 -6.25 -11.85 -15.83
C LEU A 235 -5.37 -10.95 -16.72
N LEU A 236 -4.43 -10.22 -16.10
CA LEU A 236 -3.60 -9.23 -16.79
C LEU A 236 -2.32 -9.83 -17.39
N ALA A 237 -1.71 -10.80 -16.73
CA ALA A 237 -0.36 -11.26 -17.04
C ALA A 237 -0.28 -12.69 -17.61
N LEU A 238 -1.29 -13.54 -17.38
CA LEU A 238 -1.27 -14.91 -17.89
C LEU A 238 -1.50 -14.93 -19.41
N ARG A 239 -0.63 -15.66 -20.11
CA ARG A 239 -0.77 -15.97 -21.54
C ARG A 239 -1.26 -17.40 -21.70
N TRP A 240 -2.46 -17.56 -22.25
CA TRP A 240 -3.03 -18.88 -22.53
C TRP A 240 -2.21 -19.62 -23.59
N THR A 241 -1.56 -20.70 -23.16
CA THR A 241 -0.77 -21.62 -23.98
C THR A 241 -1.04 -23.04 -23.49
N ARG A 242 -0.64 -24.08 -24.23
CA ARG A 242 -0.82 -25.48 -23.79
C ARG A 242 -0.20 -25.78 -22.42
N ARG A 243 0.81 -25.00 -21.99
CA ARG A 243 1.48 -25.14 -20.68
C ARG A 243 0.92 -24.20 -19.60
N ALA A 244 -0.01 -23.30 -19.93
CA ALA A 244 -0.55 -22.30 -19.00
C ALA A 244 -1.26 -22.94 -17.80
N TRP A 245 -1.93 -24.08 -18.00
CA TRP A 245 -2.60 -24.83 -16.92
C TRP A 245 -1.63 -25.23 -15.79
N LYS A 246 -0.37 -25.55 -16.11
CA LYS A 246 0.64 -25.86 -15.08
C LYS A 246 1.01 -24.65 -14.22
N LEU A 247 0.87 -23.43 -14.75
CA LEU A 247 1.12 -22.20 -13.99
C LEU A 247 -0.01 -21.84 -13.04
N LEU A 248 -1.18 -22.45 -13.18
CA LEU A 248 -2.32 -22.23 -12.30
C LEU A 248 -2.26 -23.06 -11.01
N ALA A 249 -1.37 -24.06 -10.94
CA ALA A 249 -1.23 -24.90 -9.75
C ALA A 249 -0.87 -24.10 -8.49
N LEU A 250 0.15 -23.23 -8.56
CA LEU A 250 0.54 -22.37 -7.42
C LEU A 250 -0.60 -21.41 -7.02
N PRO A 251 -1.18 -20.59 -7.93
CA PRO A 251 -2.36 -19.78 -7.62
C PRO A 251 -3.50 -20.55 -6.95
N LEU A 252 -3.79 -21.78 -7.42
CA LEU A 252 -4.85 -22.60 -6.86
C LEU A 252 -4.52 -23.04 -5.43
N VAL A 253 -3.30 -23.52 -5.18
CA VAL A 253 -2.86 -23.89 -3.82
C VAL A 253 -2.94 -22.70 -2.87
N LEU A 254 -2.49 -21.53 -3.31
CA LEU A 254 -2.56 -20.29 -2.51
C LEU A 254 -4.01 -19.87 -2.24
N ALA A 255 -4.89 -19.99 -3.23
CA ALA A 255 -6.31 -19.69 -3.04
C ALA A 255 -6.98 -20.65 -2.06
N VAL A 256 -6.64 -21.94 -2.11
CA VAL A 256 -7.10 -22.93 -1.13
C VAL A 256 -6.57 -22.61 0.27
N ALA A 257 -5.31 -22.23 0.41
CA ALA A 257 -4.74 -21.83 1.70
C ALA A 257 -5.47 -20.61 2.30
N CYS A 258 -5.76 -19.59 1.48
CA CYS A 258 -6.59 -18.45 1.89
C CYS A 258 -8.01 -18.88 2.30
N ALA A 259 -8.63 -19.77 1.53
CA ALA A 259 -9.99 -20.25 1.84
C ALA A 259 -10.04 -21.05 3.15
N VAL A 260 -9.06 -21.92 3.39
CA VAL A 260 -8.92 -22.63 4.67
C VAL A 260 -8.78 -21.63 5.81
N SER A 261 -7.84 -20.69 5.69
CA SER A 261 -7.61 -19.66 6.71
C SER A 261 -8.87 -18.84 7.02
N TYR A 262 -9.62 -18.46 5.99
CA TYR A 262 -10.88 -17.71 6.10
C TYR A 262 -11.97 -18.50 6.85
N VAL A 263 -12.11 -19.80 6.55
CA VAL A 263 -13.13 -20.65 7.18
C VAL A 263 -12.76 -21.01 8.62
N THR A 264 -11.46 -21.15 8.92
CA THR A 264 -10.98 -21.48 10.28
C THR A 264 -10.92 -20.29 11.22
N SER A 265 -10.95 -19.05 10.71
CA SER A 265 -10.99 -17.85 11.55
C SER A 265 -12.42 -17.52 11.98
N GLY A 266 -12.64 -17.31 13.28
CA GLY A 266 -13.93 -16.89 13.85
C GLY A 266 -14.38 -15.48 13.46
N GLN A 267 -13.57 -14.74 12.69
CA GLN A 267 -13.82 -13.36 12.27
C GLN A 267 -15.14 -13.18 11.51
N ASN A 268 -15.64 -14.25 10.87
CA ASN A 268 -16.91 -14.25 10.15
C ASN A 268 -18.12 -14.12 11.09
N GLU A 269 -18.04 -14.68 12.30
CA GLU A 269 -19.15 -14.60 13.27
C GLU A 269 -19.33 -13.16 13.76
N ALA A 270 -18.23 -12.45 14.06
CA ALA A 270 -18.26 -11.04 14.48
C ALA A 270 -18.77 -10.06 13.41
N ALA A 271 -18.71 -10.41 12.12
CA ALA A 271 -19.29 -9.62 11.03
C ALA A 271 -20.78 -9.91 10.79
N THR A 272 -21.28 -11.06 11.26
CA THR A 272 -22.67 -11.51 11.07
C THR A 272 -23.56 -11.31 12.29
N VAL A 273 -22.98 -11.28 13.50
CA VAL A 273 -23.67 -10.89 14.72
C VAL A 273 -23.70 -9.36 14.70
N GLY A 274 -24.83 -8.79 14.28
CA GLY A 274 -25.06 -7.37 14.40
C GLY A 274 -24.81 -6.97 15.85
N PHE A 275 -23.81 -6.12 16.09
CA PHE A 275 -23.66 -5.49 17.39
C PHE A 275 -24.97 -4.73 17.66
N ASP A 276 -25.57 -4.92 18.83
CA ASP A 276 -26.69 -4.11 19.30
C ASP A 276 -26.23 -2.64 19.36
N GLY A 277 -26.39 -1.96 18.23
CA GLY A 277 -25.81 -0.67 17.96
C GLY A 277 -26.86 0.18 17.28
N THR A 278 -27.59 0.92 18.11
CA THR A 278 -28.36 2.15 17.82
C THR A 278 -28.67 2.36 16.33
N SER A 279 -29.93 2.09 15.97
CA SER A 279 -30.55 2.57 14.74
C SER A 279 -30.15 4.02 14.49
N GLY A 280 -29.25 4.24 13.53
CA GLY A 280 -29.01 5.58 13.00
C GLY A 280 -30.33 6.16 12.46
N PRO A 281 -30.37 7.47 12.15
CA PRO A 281 -31.60 8.14 11.67
C PRO A 281 -32.15 7.58 10.35
N VAL A 282 -31.40 6.70 9.69
CA VAL A 282 -31.76 6.06 8.43
C VAL A 282 -32.64 4.85 8.71
N THR A 283 -33.95 4.99 8.48
CA THR A 283 -34.91 3.90 8.65
C THR A 283 -34.96 2.99 7.42
N GLY A 284 -34.90 1.67 7.65
CA GLY A 284 -35.09 0.64 6.62
C GLY A 284 -33.84 0.28 5.81
N ALA A 285 -33.76 -1.00 5.41
CA ALA A 285 -32.60 -1.58 4.71
C ALA A 285 -32.24 -0.85 3.41
N ALA A 286 -33.23 -0.35 2.66
CA ALA A 286 -33.00 0.41 1.43
C ALA A 286 -32.31 1.76 1.68
N GLY A 287 -32.72 2.47 2.75
CA GLY A 287 -32.09 3.72 3.16
C GLY A 287 -30.65 3.49 3.60
N GLN A 288 -30.41 2.45 4.41
CA GLN A 288 -29.07 2.11 4.89
C GLN A 288 -28.14 1.73 3.74
N LEU A 289 -28.62 0.92 2.79
CA LEU A 289 -27.88 0.57 1.58
C LEU A 289 -27.51 1.82 0.78
N ALA A 290 -28.47 2.72 0.55
CA ALA A 290 -28.22 3.96 -0.19
C ALA A 290 -27.20 4.87 0.54
N TYR A 291 -27.34 5.05 1.86
CA TYR A 291 -26.40 5.83 2.65
C TYR A 291 -24.99 5.26 2.57
N ASN A 292 -24.83 3.95 2.82
CA ASN A 292 -23.52 3.32 2.79
C ASN A 292 -22.90 3.38 1.39
N LEU A 293 -23.67 3.06 0.36
CA LEU A 293 -23.19 3.12 -1.01
C LEU A 293 -22.70 4.52 -1.40
N LEU A 294 -23.37 5.59 -0.95
CA LEU A 294 -22.96 6.96 -1.26
C LEU A 294 -21.78 7.45 -0.43
N ASN A 295 -21.59 6.93 0.79
CA ASN A 295 -20.58 7.42 1.74
C ASN A 295 -19.31 6.57 1.84
N VAL A 296 -19.22 5.37 1.23
CA VAL A 296 -17.98 4.58 1.19
C VAL A 296 -16.72 5.38 0.77
N PRO A 297 -16.77 6.36 -0.15
CA PRO A 297 -15.61 7.21 -0.46
C PRO A 297 -14.99 7.90 0.77
N GLU A 298 -15.75 8.10 1.85
CA GLU A 298 -15.24 8.59 3.13
C GLU A 298 -14.17 7.66 3.72
N LEU A 299 -14.35 6.34 3.62
CA LEU A 299 -13.36 5.35 4.06
C LEU A 299 -12.08 5.44 3.23
N TRP A 300 -12.20 5.77 1.94
CA TRP A 300 -11.03 5.96 1.08
C TRP A 300 -10.27 7.22 1.44
N ALA A 301 -10.98 8.35 1.59
CA ALA A 301 -10.38 9.60 2.08
C ALA A 301 -9.77 9.40 3.47
N GLY A 302 -10.40 8.56 4.30
CA GLY A 302 -9.91 8.18 5.62
C GLY A 302 -8.52 7.56 5.59
N ALA A 303 -8.23 6.72 4.59
CA ALA A 303 -6.91 6.12 4.40
C ALA A 303 -5.83 7.17 4.09
N PHE A 304 -6.24 8.29 3.49
CA PHE A 304 -5.38 9.43 3.17
C PHE A 304 -5.32 10.50 4.27
N GLY A 305 -5.95 10.26 5.43
CA GLY A 305 -5.88 11.13 6.62
C GLY A 305 -7.11 11.97 6.89
N TYR A 306 -8.23 11.73 6.20
CA TYR A 306 -9.52 12.37 6.56
C TYR A 306 -10.03 11.84 7.90
N TRP A 307 -9.83 10.55 8.17
CA TRP A 307 -10.07 9.93 9.47
C TRP A 307 -8.80 10.03 10.32
N ASN A 308 -9.01 10.08 11.63
CA ASN A 308 -7.95 10.18 12.61
C ASN A 308 -7.15 8.86 12.70
N LEU A 309 -5.86 8.96 13.01
CA LEU A 309 -4.99 7.80 13.26
C LEU A 309 -5.18 7.27 14.70
N GLY A 310 -4.53 6.14 15.00
CA GLY A 310 -4.54 5.51 16.33
C GLY A 310 -5.94 5.11 16.77
N TRP A 311 -6.30 5.53 17.98
CA TRP A 311 -7.64 5.35 18.58
C TRP A 311 -8.66 6.36 18.06
N LEU A 312 -8.58 6.69 16.76
CA LEU A 312 -9.42 7.71 16.11
C LEU A 312 -9.35 9.09 16.77
N ASP A 313 -8.22 9.42 17.39
CA ASP A 313 -8.00 10.65 18.17
C ASP A 313 -6.81 11.49 17.65
N THR A 314 -6.06 10.95 16.69
CA THR A 314 -4.89 11.63 16.11
C THR A 314 -5.30 12.31 14.81
N ARG A 315 -5.82 13.54 14.93
CA ARG A 315 -6.35 14.30 13.79
C ARG A 315 -5.23 14.83 12.89
N MET A 316 -5.35 14.55 11.60
CA MET A 316 -4.46 15.11 10.59
C MET A 316 -4.95 16.49 10.10
N PRO A 317 -4.04 17.43 9.83
CA PRO A 317 -4.39 18.68 9.15
C PRO A 317 -4.98 18.43 7.77
N SER A 318 -5.94 19.26 7.34
CA SER A 318 -6.65 19.04 6.07
C SER A 318 -5.75 18.98 4.84
N ILE A 319 -4.60 19.69 4.87
CA ILE A 319 -3.63 19.65 3.78
C ILE A 319 -3.12 18.23 3.50
N VAL A 320 -3.01 17.38 4.53
CA VAL A 320 -2.53 16.00 4.39
C VAL A 320 -3.48 15.22 3.48
N TRP A 321 -4.75 15.12 3.84
CA TRP A 321 -5.68 14.28 3.08
C TRP A 321 -6.07 14.87 1.74
N VAL A 322 -6.18 16.20 1.62
CA VAL A 322 -6.47 16.85 0.33
C VAL A 322 -5.35 16.53 -0.67
N VAL A 323 -4.09 16.73 -0.27
CA VAL A 323 -2.94 16.49 -1.15
C VAL A 323 -2.81 15.01 -1.49
N ASN A 324 -2.99 14.11 -0.53
CA ASN A 324 -2.84 12.67 -0.75
C ASN A 324 -3.96 12.10 -1.64
N VAL A 325 -5.22 12.52 -1.45
CA VAL A 325 -6.35 12.14 -2.33
C VAL A 325 -6.10 12.62 -3.76
N VAL A 326 -5.64 13.87 -3.94
CA VAL A 326 -5.29 14.41 -5.26
C VAL A 326 -4.13 13.64 -5.89
N ALA A 327 -3.07 13.35 -5.12
CA ALA A 327 -1.93 12.57 -5.60
C ALA A 327 -2.35 11.17 -6.06
N PHE A 328 -3.19 10.49 -5.29
CA PHE A 328 -3.77 9.20 -5.65
C PHE A 328 -4.61 9.30 -6.93
N GLY A 329 -5.52 10.28 -7.00
CA GLY A 329 -6.35 10.53 -8.17
C GLY A 329 -5.54 10.79 -9.44
N VAL A 330 -4.47 11.60 -9.36
CA VAL A 330 -3.55 11.86 -10.48
C VAL A 330 -2.83 10.59 -10.92
N VAL A 331 -2.34 9.77 -9.99
CA VAL A 331 -1.67 8.50 -10.31
C VAL A 331 -2.63 7.53 -11.00
N VAL A 332 -3.85 7.39 -10.48
CA VAL A 332 -4.88 6.54 -11.08
C VAL A 332 -5.28 7.05 -12.46
N PHE A 333 -5.57 8.35 -12.59
CA PHE A 333 -5.98 8.96 -13.85
C PHE A 333 -4.91 8.80 -14.95
N LEU A 334 -3.65 9.14 -14.63
CA LEU A 334 -2.54 9.00 -15.57
C LEU A 334 -2.23 7.54 -15.88
N GLY A 335 -2.28 6.66 -14.87
CA GLY A 335 -2.11 5.22 -15.06
C GLY A 335 -3.18 4.62 -15.98
N MET A 336 -4.41 5.12 -15.91
CA MET A 336 -5.53 4.62 -16.74
C MET A 336 -5.55 5.19 -18.17
N ARG A 337 -4.68 6.16 -18.51
CA ARG A 337 -4.61 6.83 -19.83
C ARG A 337 -4.56 5.85 -21.00
N ARG A 338 -3.78 4.77 -20.87
CA ARG A 338 -3.71 3.67 -21.84
C ARG A 338 -4.18 2.40 -21.17
N SER A 339 -5.38 1.96 -21.55
CA SER A 339 -6.02 0.81 -20.93
C SER A 339 -6.56 -0.18 -21.96
N SER A 340 -6.06 -1.41 -21.90
CA SER A 340 -6.69 -2.54 -22.58
C SER A 340 -8.01 -2.90 -21.91
N ARG A 341 -8.90 -3.61 -22.64
CA ARG A 341 -10.15 -4.14 -22.06
C ARG A 341 -9.92 -4.96 -20.79
N ARG A 342 -8.82 -5.72 -20.72
CA ARG A 342 -8.46 -6.51 -19.53
C ARG A 342 -8.08 -5.64 -18.34
N LYS A 343 -7.35 -4.55 -18.58
CA LYS A 343 -6.98 -3.57 -17.55
C LYS A 343 -8.20 -2.82 -17.04
N ILE A 344 -9.09 -2.37 -17.93
CA ILE A 344 -10.36 -1.73 -17.54
C ILE A 344 -11.18 -2.70 -16.68
N ALA A 345 -11.33 -3.96 -17.11
CA ALA A 345 -12.04 -4.97 -16.32
C ALA A 345 -11.40 -5.17 -14.94
N ALA A 346 -10.08 -5.36 -14.87
CA ALA A 346 -9.37 -5.54 -13.60
C ALA A 346 -9.53 -4.32 -12.67
N PHE A 347 -9.46 -3.11 -13.22
CA PHE A 347 -9.65 -1.88 -12.49
C PHE A 347 -11.08 -1.77 -11.94
N LEU A 348 -12.09 -2.01 -12.78
CA LEU A 348 -13.50 -1.98 -12.37
C LEU A 348 -13.84 -3.05 -11.33
N ILE A 349 -13.26 -4.25 -11.44
CA ILE A 349 -13.41 -5.31 -10.43
C ILE A 349 -12.83 -4.85 -9.08
N THR A 350 -11.64 -4.26 -9.10
CA THR A 350 -10.98 -3.77 -7.87
C THR A 350 -11.75 -2.60 -7.26
N LEU A 351 -12.22 -1.67 -8.10
CA LEU A 351 -13.03 -0.53 -7.68
C LEU A 351 -14.37 -1.00 -7.09
N ALA A 352 -15.02 -1.96 -7.73
CA ALA A 352 -16.23 -2.59 -7.23
C ALA A 352 -15.99 -3.29 -5.89
N ALA A 353 -14.86 -3.99 -5.72
CA ALA A 353 -14.50 -4.59 -4.43
C ALA A 353 -14.32 -3.52 -3.34
N ALA A 354 -13.61 -2.43 -3.63
CA ALA A 354 -13.40 -1.31 -2.70
C ALA A 354 -14.70 -0.56 -2.35
N TRP A 355 -15.76 -0.75 -3.14
CA TRP A 355 -17.08 -0.13 -2.94
C TRP A 355 -18.08 -1.07 -2.26
N LEU A 356 -18.24 -2.27 -2.82
CA LEU A 356 -19.31 -3.20 -2.47
C LEU A 356 -19.00 -4.01 -1.22
N ILE A 357 -17.73 -4.37 -0.98
CA ILE A 357 -17.34 -5.13 0.23
C ILE A 357 -17.66 -4.35 1.52
N PRO A 358 -17.20 -3.09 1.72
CA PRO A 358 -17.55 -2.33 2.92
C PRO A 358 -19.06 -2.05 2.99
N THR A 359 -19.72 -1.77 1.86
CA THR A 359 -21.18 -1.59 1.83
C THR A 359 -21.91 -2.84 2.33
N TYR A 360 -21.51 -4.02 1.84
CA TYR A 360 -22.08 -5.30 2.25
C TYR A 360 -21.88 -5.56 3.74
N VAL A 361 -20.66 -5.39 4.25
CA VAL A 361 -20.35 -5.60 5.68
C VAL A 361 -21.16 -4.65 6.56
N LEU A 362 -21.25 -3.37 6.19
CA LEU A 362 -22.02 -2.37 6.95
C LEU A 362 -23.52 -2.66 6.92
N VAL A 363 -24.07 -3.04 5.76
CA VAL A 363 -25.49 -3.43 5.66
C VAL A 363 -25.78 -4.67 6.50
N GLN A 364 -24.92 -5.69 6.41
CA GLN A 364 -25.08 -6.95 7.16
C GLN A 364 -24.99 -6.74 8.68
N SER A 365 -24.14 -5.81 9.12
CA SER A 365 -23.96 -5.47 10.54
C SER A 365 -24.91 -4.39 11.05
N SER A 366 -25.90 -3.96 10.26
CA SER A 366 -26.80 -2.85 10.60
C SER A 366 -26.06 -1.53 10.94
N ALA A 367 -24.86 -1.35 10.42
CA ALA A 367 -23.99 -0.21 10.65
C ALA A 367 -24.00 0.79 9.48
N LEU A 368 -23.52 2.00 9.75
CA LEU A 368 -23.34 3.07 8.77
C LEU A 368 -21.85 3.36 8.56
N VAL A 369 -21.48 3.87 7.38
CA VAL A 369 -20.15 4.45 7.18
C VAL A 369 -19.92 5.51 8.25
N GLY A 370 -18.78 5.41 8.95
CA GLY A 370 -18.49 6.17 10.17
C GLY A 370 -18.37 5.29 11.42
N SER A 371 -18.82 4.04 11.36
CA SER A 371 -18.68 3.07 12.46
C SER A 371 -18.26 1.68 11.96
N GLN A 372 -17.70 0.88 12.86
CA GLN A 372 -17.27 -0.52 12.66
C GLN A 372 -16.20 -0.76 11.58
N VAL A 373 -16.49 -0.45 10.32
CA VAL A 373 -15.56 -0.55 9.20
C VAL A 373 -14.68 0.70 9.17
N GLN A 374 -13.36 0.48 9.26
CA GLN A 374 -12.38 1.54 9.28
C GLN A 374 -11.53 1.56 8.00
N PRO A 375 -10.95 2.70 7.61
CA PRO A 375 -10.12 2.84 6.41
C PRO A 375 -9.00 1.82 6.27
N ARG A 376 -8.40 1.38 7.39
CA ARG A 376 -7.31 0.39 7.39
C ARG A 376 -7.70 -0.93 6.73
N TYR A 377 -8.99 -1.30 6.77
CA TYR A 377 -9.49 -2.53 6.15
C TYR A 377 -9.52 -2.43 4.63
N LEU A 378 -9.73 -1.24 4.07
CA LEU A 378 -9.78 -1.03 2.61
C LEU A 378 -8.41 -0.69 2.01
N LEU A 379 -7.44 -0.29 2.84
CA LEU A 379 -6.13 0.16 2.37
C LEU A 379 -5.42 -0.86 1.43
N PRO A 380 -5.44 -2.19 1.68
CA PRO A 380 -4.90 -3.17 0.73
C PRO A 380 -5.56 -3.11 -0.66
N LEU A 381 -6.88 -2.85 -0.74
CA LEU A 381 -7.60 -2.70 -2.01
C LEU A 381 -7.23 -1.39 -2.72
N LEU A 382 -6.99 -0.30 -1.98
CA LEU A 382 -6.54 0.97 -2.58
C LEU A 382 -5.13 0.83 -3.16
N ILE A 383 -4.24 0.12 -2.47
CA ILE A 383 -2.91 -0.25 -2.99
C ILE A 383 -3.07 -1.06 -4.29
N LEU A 384 -3.89 -2.11 -4.26
CA LEU A 384 -4.16 -2.94 -5.43
C LEU A 384 -4.75 -2.13 -6.60
N LEU A 385 -5.67 -1.20 -6.32
CA LEU A 385 -6.28 -0.34 -7.32
C LEU A 385 -5.24 0.55 -8.02
N ALA A 386 -4.34 1.19 -7.25
CA ALA A 386 -3.24 1.97 -7.80
C ALA A 386 -2.28 1.10 -8.61
N GLN A 387 -1.96 -0.10 -8.13
CA GLN A 387 -1.08 -1.03 -8.85
C GLN A 387 -1.70 -1.52 -10.17
N VAL A 388 -2.99 -1.84 -10.20
CA VAL A 388 -3.72 -2.22 -11.41
C VAL A 388 -3.79 -1.03 -12.39
N ALA A 389 -4.05 0.18 -11.89
CA ALA A 389 -4.01 1.39 -12.72
C ALA A 389 -2.63 1.62 -13.35
N LEU A 390 -1.56 1.35 -12.61
CA LEU A 390 -0.17 1.45 -13.09
C LEU A 390 0.30 0.24 -13.91
N PHE A 391 -0.53 -0.80 -14.10
CA PHE A 391 -0.15 -1.94 -14.92
C PHE A 391 -0.05 -1.54 -16.40
N ARG A 392 1.13 -1.73 -17.00
CA ARG A 392 1.37 -1.44 -18.43
C ARG A 392 1.10 -2.64 -19.34
N THR A 393 0.47 -2.38 -20.47
CA THR A 393 0.24 -3.36 -21.55
C THR A 393 1.19 -3.08 -22.73
N GLY A 394 2.12 -4.00 -23.03
CA GLY A 394 3.06 -3.86 -24.15
C GLY A 394 4.43 -3.27 -23.77
N ASP A 395 5.23 -2.92 -24.79
CA ASP A 395 6.62 -2.41 -24.68
C ASP A 395 6.70 -0.86 -24.54
N GLU A 396 5.62 -0.22 -24.09
CA GLU A 396 5.49 1.23 -24.08
C GLU A 396 6.38 1.91 -23.01
N ARG A 397 7.08 2.97 -23.43
CA ARG A 397 7.97 3.86 -22.63
C ARG A 397 7.17 4.82 -21.72
N PRO A 398 7.79 5.52 -20.74
CA PRO A 398 7.11 5.93 -19.52
C PRO A 398 6.00 6.99 -19.69
N GLU A 399 4.95 6.83 -18.88
CA GLU A 399 3.72 7.66 -18.91
C GLU A 399 3.79 8.93 -18.06
N PHE A 400 4.75 9.01 -17.12
CA PHE A 400 4.90 10.13 -16.19
C PHE A 400 6.12 10.97 -16.56
N SER A 401 5.92 12.29 -16.72
CA SER A 401 7.03 13.22 -16.88
C SER A 401 7.85 13.31 -15.59
N ARG A 402 9.12 13.69 -15.70
CA ARG A 402 9.97 13.91 -14.51
C ARG A 402 9.37 14.95 -13.58
N ALA A 403 8.81 16.02 -14.13
CA ALA A 403 8.12 17.05 -13.36
C ALA A 403 6.97 16.45 -12.54
N GLN A 404 6.13 15.59 -13.13
CA GLN A 404 5.05 14.92 -12.42
C GLN A 404 5.57 14.02 -11.28
N LEU A 405 6.62 13.25 -11.53
CA LEU A 405 7.23 12.39 -10.50
C LEU A 405 7.86 13.19 -9.36
N TRP A 406 8.55 14.30 -9.67
CA TRP A 406 9.11 15.19 -8.66
C TRP A 406 8.02 15.90 -7.85
N SER A 407 6.94 16.35 -8.49
CA SER A 407 5.80 16.94 -7.79
C SER A 407 5.13 15.93 -6.86
N LEU A 408 4.92 14.68 -7.31
CA LEU A 408 4.39 13.60 -6.47
C LEU A 408 5.33 13.30 -5.29
N ALA A 409 6.64 13.21 -5.55
CA ALA A 409 7.62 12.96 -4.49
C ALA A 409 7.63 14.09 -3.46
N ALA A 410 7.59 15.35 -3.90
CA ALA A 410 7.53 16.51 -3.01
C ALA A 410 6.23 16.54 -2.19
N ALA A 411 5.09 16.30 -2.83
CA ALA A 411 3.78 16.26 -2.18
C ALA A 411 3.72 15.17 -1.10
N LEU A 412 4.07 13.93 -1.44
CA LEU A 412 4.09 12.81 -0.49
C LEU A 412 5.10 13.01 0.64
N SER A 413 6.26 13.60 0.34
CA SER A 413 7.29 13.89 1.36
C SER A 413 6.80 14.94 2.36
N ALA A 414 6.18 16.01 1.87
CA ALA A 414 5.64 17.07 2.72
C ALA A 414 4.50 16.55 3.60
N THR A 415 3.54 15.80 3.04
CA THR A 415 2.44 15.24 3.81
C THR A 415 2.92 14.18 4.81
N ALA A 416 3.89 13.34 4.45
CA ALA A 416 4.48 12.37 5.38
C ALA A 416 5.17 13.04 6.58
N ALA A 417 5.93 14.11 6.34
CA ALA A 417 6.60 14.87 7.41
C ALA A 417 5.60 15.56 8.36
N ILE A 418 4.53 16.15 7.80
CA ILE A 418 3.45 16.77 8.58
C ILE A 418 2.73 15.70 9.41
N SER A 419 2.39 14.56 8.81
CA SER A 419 1.70 13.49 9.51
C SER A 419 2.52 12.86 10.63
N LEU A 420 3.82 12.64 10.41
CA LEU A 420 4.72 12.15 11.45
C LEU A 420 4.79 13.14 12.61
N HIS A 421 4.90 14.45 12.32
CA HIS A 421 4.92 15.49 13.35
C HIS A 421 3.67 15.49 14.21
N PHE A 422 2.49 15.49 13.57
CA PHE A 422 1.20 15.51 14.29
C PHE A 422 0.98 14.23 15.08
N ASN A 423 1.39 13.07 14.57
CA ASN A 423 1.34 11.81 15.30
C ASN A 423 2.23 11.85 16.55
N MET A 424 3.48 12.33 16.41
CA MET A 424 4.38 12.44 17.55
C MET A 424 3.88 13.45 18.58
N ARG A 425 3.45 14.64 18.15
CA ARG A 425 2.90 15.70 19.01
C ARG A 425 1.77 15.17 19.90
N ARG A 426 0.82 14.47 19.27
CA ARG A 426 -0.35 13.87 19.92
C ARG A 426 0.02 13.05 21.16
N TYR A 427 1.11 12.29 21.12
CA TYR A 427 1.50 11.43 22.24
C TYR A 427 2.53 12.07 23.16
N ILE A 428 3.40 12.97 22.66
CA ILE A 428 4.45 13.61 23.45
C ILE A 428 3.88 14.66 24.41
N THR A 429 2.94 15.48 23.96
CA THR A 429 2.42 16.63 24.73
C THR A 429 0.90 16.81 24.62
N GLY A 430 0.19 15.92 23.91
CA GLY A 430 -1.22 16.18 23.57
C GLY A 430 -1.40 17.18 22.42
N THR A 431 -2.66 17.33 21.97
CA THR A 431 -3.04 18.26 20.89
C THR A 431 -3.36 19.69 21.34
N ASP A 432 -3.35 19.95 22.64
CA ASP A 432 -3.54 21.27 23.27
C ASP A 432 -2.28 22.16 23.15
N VAL A 433 -1.10 21.55 22.94
CA VAL A 433 0.16 22.26 22.67
C VAL A 433 0.39 22.46 21.17
N PHE A 434 0.59 23.73 20.77
CA PHE A 434 0.90 24.11 19.39
C PHE A 434 2.36 24.53 19.23
N GLY A 435 3.05 23.95 18.24
CA GLY A 435 4.41 24.38 17.90
C GLY A 435 5.18 23.37 17.06
N ALA A 436 6.15 23.88 16.29
CA ALA A 436 7.01 23.05 15.45
C ALA A 436 8.03 22.22 16.26
N ASN A 437 8.48 22.73 17.40
CA ASN A 437 9.48 22.05 18.23
C ASN A 437 8.85 20.96 19.11
N LEU A 438 9.05 19.69 18.75
CA LEU A 438 8.62 18.52 19.53
C LEU A 438 9.43 18.33 20.82
N ASP A 439 10.60 18.96 20.94
CA ASP A 439 11.43 18.87 22.16
C ASP A 439 11.00 19.87 23.24
N ALA A 440 10.09 20.79 22.89
CA ALA A 440 9.53 21.73 23.85
C ALA A 440 8.39 21.08 24.63
N GLY A 441 8.54 21.03 25.97
CA GLY A 441 7.51 20.54 26.88
C GLY A 441 7.26 19.03 26.78
N ILE A 442 8.30 18.22 26.59
CA ILE A 442 8.17 16.76 26.52
C ILE A 442 7.53 16.22 27.81
N GLU A 443 6.34 15.63 27.69
CA GLU A 443 5.65 14.93 28.78
C GLU A 443 5.86 13.42 28.65
N TRP A 444 5.89 12.91 27.41
CA TRP A 444 6.22 11.52 27.10
C TRP A 444 7.30 11.39 26.04
N TRP A 445 8.30 10.56 26.30
CA TRP A 445 9.26 10.08 25.31
C TRP A 445 9.97 8.80 25.76
N TRP A 446 10.55 8.07 24.81
CA TRP A 446 11.39 6.91 25.10
C TRP A 446 12.66 7.30 25.88
N ALA A 447 13.11 6.42 26.78
CA ALA A 447 14.38 6.58 27.51
C ALA A 447 15.62 6.28 26.63
N ILE A 448 15.78 7.05 25.54
CA ILE A 448 16.85 6.90 24.54
C ILE A 448 17.60 8.22 24.35
N PRO A 449 18.88 8.20 23.92
CA PRO A 449 19.69 9.41 23.74
C PRO A 449 19.36 10.20 22.45
N VAL A 450 18.16 10.07 21.91
CA VAL A 450 17.71 10.69 20.66
C VAL A 450 16.42 11.44 20.93
N SER A 451 16.40 12.75 20.66
CA SER A 451 15.23 13.59 20.92
C SER A 451 14.08 13.36 19.92
N PRO A 452 12.83 13.68 20.29
CA PRO A 452 11.70 13.65 19.36
C PRO A 452 11.94 14.38 18.05
N MET A 453 12.53 15.59 18.09
CA MET A 453 12.80 16.35 16.87
C MET A 453 13.80 15.64 15.95
N VAL A 454 14.78 14.95 16.51
CA VAL A 454 15.75 14.18 15.71
C VAL A 454 15.07 12.99 15.03
N VAL A 455 14.20 12.26 15.73
CA VAL A 455 13.43 11.15 15.14
C VAL A 455 12.50 11.64 14.02
N TRP A 456 11.78 12.74 14.27
CA TRP A 456 10.94 13.37 13.24
C TRP A 456 11.74 13.78 12.01
N ALA A 457 12.87 14.46 12.20
CA ALA A 457 13.72 14.93 11.11
C ALA A 457 14.32 13.75 10.32
N LEU A 458 14.84 12.74 11.02
CA LEU A 458 15.41 11.54 10.39
C LEU A 458 14.36 10.78 9.58
N GLY A 459 13.16 10.56 10.14
CA GLY A 459 12.06 9.89 9.45
C GLY A 459 11.63 10.64 8.18
N SER A 460 11.41 11.95 8.32
CA SER A 460 10.98 12.83 7.23
C SER A 460 12.01 12.90 6.10
N VAL A 461 13.28 13.14 6.44
CA VAL A 461 14.38 13.19 5.46
C VAL A 461 14.60 11.84 4.81
N SER A 462 14.51 10.74 5.56
CA SER A 462 14.70 9.40 5.01
C SER A 462 13.61 9.05 4.00
N PHE A 463 12.35 9.33 4.31
CA PHE A 463 11.25 9.11 3.38
C PHE A 463 11.41 9.95 2.10
N ALA A 464 11.71 11.24 2.24
CA ALA A 464 11.94 12.14 1.11
C ALA A 464 13.13 11.67 0.26
N ALA A 465 14.25 11.34 0.89
CA ALA A 465 15.45 10.86 0.20
C ALA A 465 15.19 9.54 -0.55
N ALA A 466 14.40 8.62 0.02
CA ALA A 466 14.01 7.38 -0.65
C ALA A 466 13.23 7.67 -1.95
N LEU A 467 12.22 8.55 -1.89
CA LEU A 467 11.44 8.95 -3.07
C LEU A 467 12.30 9.69 -4.10
N VAL A 468 13.15 10.62 -3.66
CA VAL A 468 14.07 11.37 -4.53
C VAL A 468 15.04 10.43 -5.26
N LEU A 469 15.64 9.49 -4.55
CA LEU A 469 16.55 8.51 -5.16
C LEU A 469 15.82 7.58 -6.12
N TRP A 470 14.57 7.21 -5.81
CA TRP A 470 13.72 6.46 -6.72
C TRP A 470 13.42 7.26 -7.99
N VAL A 471 12.96 8.51 -7.90
CA VAL A 471 12.71 9.39 -9.07
C VAL A 471 13.98 9.63 -9.89
N ARG A 472 15.16 9.69 -9.26
CA ARG A 472 16.44 9.78 -9.99
C ARG A 472 16.86 8.47 -10.66
N SER A 473 16.29 7.34 -10.24
CA SER A 473 16.55 6.01 -10.81
C SER A 473 15.59 5.65 -11.93
N THR A 474 14.47 6.36 -12.06
CA THR A 474 13.58 6.22 -13.21
C THR A 474 14.24 6.89 -14.43
N PRO A 475 14.35 6.19 -15.57
CA PRO A 475 14.92 6.78 -16.78
C PRO A 475 14.20 8.08 -17.17
N ALA A 476 14.98 9.13 -17.47
CA ALA A 476 14.50 10.41 -17.96
C ALA A 476 14.11 10.32 -19.44
N ASP A 477 12.96 10.88 -19.82
CA ASP A 477 12.67 11.30 -21.19
C ASP A 477 12.87 12.81 -21.26
N ASP A 478 14.07 13.27 -21.61
CA ASP A 478 14.31 14.67 -21.97
C ASP A 478 14.24 14.81 -23.51
N ALA A 479 13.02 15.07 -24.00
CA ALA A 479 12.62 15.84 -25.21
C ALA A 479 13.02 15.35 -26.64
N PRO A 480 12.51 16.03 -27.70
CA PRO A 480 11.72 15.45 -28.78
C PRO A 480 12.60 14.82 -29.87
N ARG A 481 12.14 13.71 -30.48
CA ARG A 481 12.66 13.30 -31.79
C ARG A 481 12.39 14.45 -32.75
N ALA A 482 13.46 15.14 -33.15
CA ALA A 482 13.44 16.08 -34.26
C ALA A 482 12.67 15.43 -35.40
N LEU A 483 11.61 16.09 -35.84
CA LEU A 483 11.07 15.90 -37.18
C LEU A 483 12.23 16.23 -38.11
N GLY A 484 12.93 15.18 -38.57
CA GLY A 484 13.79 15.28 -39.73
C GLY A 484 12.90 15.69 -40.89
N SER A 485 12.96 16.97 -41.20
CA SER A 485 12.36 17.62 -42.35
C SER A 485 12.67 16.82 -43.60
N ALA A 486 11.62 16.28 -44.21
CA ALA A 486 11.61 16.14 -45.65
C ALA A 486 11.47 17.56 -46.21
N ASP A 487 12.54 18.09 -46.79
CA ASP A 487 12.50 19.10 -47.85
C ASP A 487 13.89 19.29 -48.46
N GLY A 488 13.94 19.27 -49.80
CA GLY A 488 14.82 20.16 -50.55
C GLY A 488 16.11 19.56 -51.14
N ALA A 489 16.17 19.56 -52.46
CA ALA A 489 17.25 19.07 -53.33
C ALA A 489 18.40 20.09 -53.58
N ALA A 490 19.38 19.61 -54.36
CA ALA A 490 20.44 20.30 -55.12
C ALA A 490 21.72 20.68 -54.33
N ASP A 491 22.95 20.58 -54.83
CA ASP A 491 23.53 20.09 -56.09
C ASP A 491 25.07 19.95 -55.86
N ASP A 492 25.76 19.32 -56.82
CA ASP A 492 27.20 19.37 -57.12
C ASP A 492 28.23 18.65 -56.20
N ASP A 493 28.82 17.55 -56.71
CA ASP A 493 30.23 17.61 -57.15
C ASP A 493 30.58 16.46 -58.12
N VAL A 494 31.44 16.78 -59.10
CA VAL A 494 31.85 16.00 -60.27
C VAL A 494 33.25 15.40 -60.07
N SER A 495 33.56 14.34 -60.84
CA SER A 495 34.86 13.66 -61.09
C SER A 495 35.11 12.39 -60.26
N ASP A 496 35.58 11.25 -60.78
CA ASP A 496 36.32 10.93 -62.01
C ASP A 496 36.21 9.40 -62.30
N ARG A 497 36.19 9.00 -63.59
CA ARG A 497 36.83 7.83 -64.28
C ARG A 497 36.86 6.42 -63.60
N ASP A 498 36.67 5.26 -64.24
CA ASP A 498 36.80 4.72 -65.61
C ASP A 498 36.09 3.34 -65.68
N GLY A 499 35.74 2.84 -66.88
CA GLY A 499 35.84 1.38 -67.16
C GLY A 499 34.65 0.61 -67.77
N VAL A 500 34.38 0.82 -69.06
CA VAL A 500 34.15 -0.18 -70.13
C VAL A 500 33.07 -1.29 -69.98
N GLY A 501 32.10 -1.29 -70.91
CA GLY A 501 31.60 -2.52 -71.56
C GLY A 501 30.08 -2.60 -71.79
N ASP A 502 29.64 -2.35 -73.03
CA ASP A 502 28.28 -2.61 -73.55
C ASP A 502 28.42 -2.87 -75.09
N PRO A 503 27.45 -3.40 -75.86
CA PRO A 503 26.34 -4.36 -75.60
C PRO A 503 26.26 -5.42 -76.76
N PRO A 504 25.11 -6.11 -77.04
CA PRO A 504 24.20 -5.52 -78.05
C PRO A 504 22.66 -5.73 -77.85
N THR A 505 21.96 -4.66 -78.25
CA THR A 505 20.61 -4.42 -78.87
C THR A 505 19.77 -5.60 -79.42
N VAL A 506 18.42 -5.61 -79.41
CA VAL A 506 17.38 -4.96 -80.29
C VAL A 506 15.97 -5.58 -79.92
N PRO A 507 14.72 -5.08 -80.26
CA PRO A 507 14.17 -3.76 -80.67
C PRO A 507 12.96 -3.22 -79.85
N GLN A 508 12.60 -1.96 -80.17
CA GLN A 508 11.44 -1.15 -79.78
C GLN A 508 10.08 -1.59 -80.36
N GLU A 509 8.99 -1.21 -79.68
CA GLU A 509 7.72 -0.81 -80.33
C GLU A 509 7.16 0.49 -79.71
N ARG A 510 6.64 1.35 -80.59
CA ARG A 510 6.05 2.68 -80.36
C ARG A 510 4.58 2.55 -79.98
N TYR A 511 4.05 3.50 -79.19
CA TYR A 511 2.74 4.08 -79.51
C TYR A 511 2.64 5.54 -79.07
N GLN A 512 2.08 6.34 -79.98
CA GLN A 512 1.93 7.80 -79.96
C GLN A 512 0.62 8.24 -79.28
N GLY A 513 0.67 9.43 -78.67
CA GLY A 513 -0.35 10.48 -78.83
C GLY A 513 -1.48 10.49 -77.80
N GLU A 514 -2.11 11.59 -77.40
CA GLU A 514 -2.04 13.03 -77.67
C GLU A 514 -2.77 13.71 -76.48
N ARG A 515 -2.40 14.96 -76.13
CA ARG A 515 -3.20 15.86 -75.28
C ARG A 515 -4.02 16.79 -76.18
N PRO A 516 -5.18 17.28 -75.70
CA PRO A 516 -5.29 18.72 -75.36
C PRO A 516 -6.09 18.94 -74.05
N MET A 517 -5.75 19.83 -73.11
CA MET A 517 -5.67 21.31 -73.05
C MET A 517 -7.01 22.06 -72.77
N VAL A 518 -7.05 22.69 -71.58
CA VAL A 518 -7.66 24.01 -71.17
C VAL A 518 -9.10 24.12 -70.60
N ALA A 519 -9.17 24.99 -69.56
CA ALA A 519 -10.26 25.83 -69.00
C ALA A 519 -10.99 25.27 -67.75
N ALA A 520 -10.84 25.81 -66.52
CA ALA A 520 -11.11 27.15 -65.95
C ALA A 520 -12.54 27.33 -65.37
N SER A 521 -12.63 27.52 -64.04
CA SER A 521 -13.61 28.31 -63.23
C SER A 521 -13.68 27.71 -61.81
N ALA A 522 -13.25 28.42 -60.77
CA ALA A 522 -13.96 29.43 -59.98
C ALA A 522 -15.15 28.86 -59.18
N GLY A 523 -15.07 28.91 -57.84
CA GLY A 523 -16.16 28.50 -56.95
C GLY A 523 -15.78 28.47 -55.48
N SER A 524 -15.71 29.65 -54.86
CA SER A 524 -15.70 29.88 -53.42
C SER A 524 -16.91 29.25 -52.72
N TYR A 525 -16.74 28.61 -51.57
CA TYR A 525 -17.67 28.73 -50.43
C TYR A 525 -16.96 28.36 -49.12
N ARG A 526 -17.13 29.23 -48.13
CA ARG A 526 -16.60 29.19 -46.76
C ARG A 526 -17.79 28.90 -45.80
N PRO A 527 -17.60 28.83 -44.47
CA PRO A 527 -17.81 27.66 -43.62
C PRO A 527 -19.12 27.68 -42.80
N ALA A 528 -19.33 26.60 -42.05
CA ALA A 528 -19.90 26.61 -40.70
C ALA A 528 -19.15 25.56 -39.86
#